data_AF-A0A9D4JDM7-F1
#
_entry.id   AF-A0A9D4JDM7-F1
#
_cell.length_a   1.000
_cell.length_b   1.000
_cell.length_c   1.000
_cell.angle_alpha   90.00
_cell.angle_beta   90.00
_cell.angle_gamma   90.00
#
_symmetry.space_group_name_H-M   'P 1'
#
loop_
_entity.id
_entity.type
_entity.pdbx_description
1 polymer ?
#
loop_
_entity_poly.entity_id
_entity_poly.type
_entity_poly.pdbx_seq_one_letter_code
_entity_poly.pdbx_strand_id
1 'polypeptide(L)'
;MIVNNLFHETPMGPVYIVENMGHIERHLLLSIRLKAFETNADLECCAGVLSWLSIRLNTLKTNDDLECRTGVLSLHSIRRNTFETNAHLVCRATELSWLSIRHISRKTNADLECRAGVLSWLSIQRNAFKTNADLECRAGVLSWLTIRSNTFKTNADLECRARVLGWLSIRRNAFETNADLECRAWVLSWLSIRSNALKTNADQ
;
A
#
# COMPACT_ATOMS: atom_id res chain seq x y z
N MET A 1 11.49 19.31 16.41
CA MET A 1 10.81 18.06 16.80
C MET A 1 11.64 16.93 16.21
N ILE A 2 12.14 16.04 17.05
CA ILE A 2 13.33 15.23 16.78
C ILE A 2 13.05 14.22 15.65
N VAL A 3 13.64 14.47 14.48
CA VAL A 3 13.96 13.40 13.52
C VAL A 3 15.13 12.66 14.16
N ASN A 4 14.87 11.55 14.85
CA ASN A 4 15.96 10.70 15.30
C ASN A 4 16.57 10.07 14.05
N ASN A 5 17.64 10.70 13.56
CA ASN A 5 18.61 10.05 12.71
C ASN A 5 19.18 8.87 13.50
N LEU A 6 18.59 7.69 13.32
CA LEU A 6 19.20 6.43 13.73
C LEU A 6 19.90 5.85 12.51
N PHE A 7 21.17 6.21 12.38
CA PHE A 7 22.16 5.44 11.65
C PHE A 7 23.31 5.17 12.61
N HIS A 8 23.54 3.89 12.91
CA HIS A 8 24.80 3.44 13.50
C HIS A 8 25.35 2.31 12.62
N GLU A 9 26.59 2.50 12.15
CA GLU A 9 27.35 1.60 11.29
C GLU A 9 27.83 0.35 12.03
N THR A 10 28.01 -0.78 11.32
CA THR A 10 29.15 -1.75 11.39
C THR A 10 28.89 -2.98 10.47
N PRO A 11 29.90 -3.81 10.16
CA PRO A 11 30.60 -3.89 8.88
C PRO A 11 29.95 -4.84 7.85
N MET A 12 28.76 -5.38 8.13
CA MET A 12 28.00 -6.28 7.25
C MET A 12 26.49 -6.10 7.49
N GLY A 13 25.97 -4.89 7.30
CA GLY A 13 24.55 -4.57 7.46
C GLY A 13 23.97 -3.77 6.29
N PRO A 14 22.65 -3.83 6.05
CA PRO A 14 21.97 -3.19 4.92
C PRO A 14 22.12 -1.66 4.89
N VAL A 15 22.27 -1.10 3.68
CA VAL A 15 22.35 0.33 3.43
C VAL A 15 20.94 0.91 3.28
N TYR A 16 20.46 1.62 4.31
CA TYR A 16 19.21 2.37 4.26
C TYR A 16 19.48 3.80 3.76
N ILE A 17 18.73 4.27 2.76
CA ILE A 17 18.76 5.68 2.36
C ILE A 17 17.40 6.28 2.71
N VAL A 18 17.36 6.96 3.86
CA VAL A 18 16.24 7.83 4.26
C VAL A 18 16.62 9.24 3.85
N GLU A 19 16.14 9.68 2.69
CA GLU A 19 16.38 11.05 2.22
C GLU A 19 15.30 11.96 2.78
N ASN A 20 15.63 12.74 3.80
CA ASN A 20 14.86 13.94 4.13
C ASN A 20 15.17 14.98 3.04
N MET A 21 14.21 15.26 2.17
CA MET A 21 14.39 16.21 1.06
C MET A 21 14.23 17.68 1.50
N GLY A 22 14.21 17.94 2.81
CA GLY A 22 14.22 19.28 3.39
C GLY A 22 12.84 19.89 3.64
N HIS A 23 12.84 21.05 4.30
CA HIS A 23 11.67 21.92 4.47
C HIS A 23 11.67 22.95 3.34
N ILE A 24 10.97 22.67 2.24
CA ILE A 24 10.66 23.71 1.25
C ILE A 24 9.38 24.39 1.73
N GLU A 25 9.57 25.44 2.54
CA GLU A 25 8.64 26.44 3.10
C GLU A 25 7.34 26.02 3.80
N ARG A 26 6.88 24.77 3.76
CA ARG A 26 5.79 24.21 4.60
C ARG A 26 5.56 22.72 4.39
N HIS A 27 6.36 22.08 3.53
CA HIS A 27 6.11 20.72 3.08
C HIS A 27 7.20 19.77 3.56
N LEU A 28 6.86 18.88 4.51
CA LEU A 28 7.72 17.78 4.90
C LEU A 28 7.65 16.68 3.82
N LEU A 29 8.79 16.33 3.25
CA LEU A 29 8.94 15.35 2.17
C LEU A 29 9.78 14.16 2.67
N LEU A 30 9.21 12.96 2.63
CA LEU A 30 9.89 11.71 2.99
C LEU A 30 9.95 10.76 1.80
N SER A 31 11.16 10.34 1.41
CA SER A 31 11.39 9.32 0.40
C SER A 31 12.09 8.12 1.02
N ILE A 32 11.41 6.97 1.05
CA ILE A 32 11.96 5.70 1.50
C ILE A 32 12.33 4.89 0.27
N ARG A 33 13.65 4.68 0.11
CA ARG A 33 14.24 3.86 -0.94
C ARG A 33 15.34 2.98 -0.35
N LEU A 34 15.03 1.70 -0.24
CA LEU A 34 15.86 0.70 0.43
C LEU A 34 16.15 -0.37 -0.60
N LYS A 35 17.43 -0.56 -0.96
CA LYS A 35 17.78 -1.50 -2.05
C LYS A 35 17.39 -2.94 -1.73
N ALA A 36 17.47 -3.32 -0.46
CA ALA A 36 16.89 -4.52 0.13
C ALA A 36 16.95 -4.37 1.66
N PHE A 37 15.92 -4.77 2.37
CA PHE A 37 16.10 -5.19 3.75
C PHE A 37 16.78 -6.55 3.75
N GLU A 38 17.74 -6.76 4.66
CA GLU A 38 18.13 -8.11 5.02
C GLU A 38 17.25 -8.54 6.19
N THR A 39 16.84 -9.80 6.17
CA THR A 39 15.81 -10.42 7.03
C THR A 39 15.69 -9.86 8.44
N ASN A 40 14.45 -9.62 8.87
CA ASN A 40 14.05 -9.14 10.20
C ASN A 40 14.38 -7.66 10.45
N ALA A 41 14.06 -6.79 9.52
CA ALA A 41 14.27 -5.37 9.68
C ALA A 41 12.96 -4.58 9.58
N ASP A 42 12.53 -4.09 10.74
CA ASP A 42 11.36 -3.25 10.87
C ASP A 42 11.74 -1.78 10.74
N LEU A 43 10.99 -1.05 9.92
CA LEU A 43 11.14 0.40 9.78
C LEU A 43 9.83 1.09 10.15
N GLU A 44 9.92 2.00 11.11
CA GLU A 44 8.79 2.85 11.49
C GLU A 44 9.02 4.30 11.02
N CYS A 45 7.98 4.93 10.46
CA CYS A 45 7.96 6.35 10.13
C CYS A 45 6.77 7.04 10.82
N CYS A 46 7.04 8.10 11.58
CA CYS A 46 6.01 8.84 12.33
C CYS A 46 6.10 10.34 12.05
N ALA A 47 4.99 10.97 11.66
CA ALA A 47 4.94 12.42 11.46
C ALA A 47 3.54 13.01 11.75
N GLY A 48 3.48 14.22 12.31
CA GLY A 48 2.20 14.92 12.48
C GLY A 48 1.59 15.31 11.14
N VAL A 49 2.37 15.95 10.28
CA VAL A 49 1.96 16.36 8.93
C VAL A 49 3.09 16.03 7.95
N LEU A 50 2.75 15.31 6.89
CA LEU A 50 3.62 15.04 5.76
C LEU A 50 2.94 15.53 4.49
N SER A 51 3.63 16.34 3.70
CA SER A 51 3.09 16.73 2.40
C SER A 51 3.31 15.64 1.37
N TRP A 52 4.38 14.89 1.51
CA TRP A 52 4.70 13.80 0.60
C TRP A 52 5.38 12.65 1.31
N LEU A 53 4.91 11.44 1.01
CA LEU A 53 5.60 10.20 1.36
C LEU A 53 5.67 9.30 0.12
N SER A 54 6.89 8.99 -0.31
CA SER A 54 7.15 8.04 -1.40
C SER A 54 7.89 6.81 -0.87
N ILE A 55 7.27 5.64 -0.99
CA ILE A 55 7.89 4.35 -0.70
C ILE A 55 8.10 3.65 -2.04
N ARG A 56 9.35 3.58 -2.51
CA ARG A 56 9.61 3.08 -3.86
C ARG A 56 10.87 2.23 -3.98
N LEU A 57 10.82 1.28 -4.91
CA LEU A 57 11.97 0.45 -5.30
C LEU A 57 12.54 -0.34 -4.12
N ASN A 58 11.68 -0.74 -3.19
CA ASN A 58 12.06 -1.55 -2.04
C ASN A 58 11.88 -3.04 -2.34
N THR A 59 12.79 -3.84 -1.81
CA THR A 59 12.59 -5.29 -1.66
C THR A 59 12.57 -5.59 -0.17
N LEU A 60 11.38 -5.93 0.33
CA LEU A 60 11.20 -6.41 1.70
C LEU A 60 11.29 -7.94 1.64
N LYS A 61 12.29 -8.48 2.31
CA LYS A 61 12.59 -9.92 2.40
C LYS A 61 11.89 -10.49 3.64
N THR A 62 12.23 -11.73 3.98
CA THR A 62 11.54 -12.51 5.00
C THR A 62 11.40 -11.77 6.33
N ASN A 63 10.16 -11.58 6.78
CA ASN A 63 9.80 -10.95 8.06
C ASN A 63 10.21 -9.46 8.19
N ASP A 64 10.23 -8.72 7.08
CA ASP A 64 10.51 -7.28 7.11
C ASP A 64 9.21 -6.48 7.08
N ASP A 65 9.00 -5.62 8.09
CA ASP A 65 7.83 -4.77 8.18
C ASP A 65 8.17 -3.28 8.03
N LEU A 66 7.34 -2.56 7.25
CA LEU A 66 7.40 -1.12 7.15
C LEU A 66 6.08 -0.53 7.64
N GLU A 67 6.12 0.21 8.74
CA GLU A 67 4.96 0.93 9.25
C GLU A 67 5.15 2.45 9.15
N CYS A 68 4.15 3.13 8.60
CA CYS A 68 4.11 4.58 8.52
C CYS A 68 2.83 5.13 9.14
N ARG A 69 2.97 5.97 10.18
CA ARG A 69 1.88 6.63 10.91
C ARG A 69 1.96 8.14 10.73
N THR A 70 0.90 8.73 10.19
CA THR A 70 0.82 10.16 9.91
C THR A 70 -0.49 10.76 10.41
N GLY A 71 -0.50 12.02 10.81
CA GLY A 71 -1.77 12.73 11.05
C GLY A 71 -2.42 13.11 9.72
N VAL A 72 -1.77 14.02 9.00
CA VAL A 72 -2.18 14.48 7.67
C VAL A 72 -1.12 14.10 6.64
N LEU A 73 -1.55 13.49 5.54
CA LEU A 73 -0.70 13.15 4.42
C LEU A 73 -1.30 13.64 3.10
N SER A 74 -0.67 14.61 2.43
CA SER A 74 -1.25 15.14 1.18
C SER A 74 -1.07 14.18 0.01
N LEU A 75 0.15 13.66 -0.20
CA LEU A 75 0.38 12.64 -1.21
C LEU A 75 1.17 11.45 -0.70
N HIS A 76 0.62 10.27 -0.91
CA HIS A 76 1.30 9.01 -0.66
C HIS A 76 1.43 8.18 -1.94
N SER A 77 2.65 7.74 -2.23
CA SER A 77 2.95 6.92 -3.39
C SER A 77 3.77 5.70 -2.98
N ILE A 78 3.16 4.52 -3.07
CA ILE A 78 3.82 3.22 -2.89
C ILE A 78 4.00 2.60 -4.27
N ARG A 79 5.24 2.53 -4.78
CA ARG A 79 5.48 2.10 -6.16
C ARG A 79 6.69 1.21 -6.35
N ARG A 80 6.54 0.17 -7.19
CA ARG A 80 7.65 -0.72 -7.58
C ARG A 80 8.32 -1.36 -6.36
N ASN A 81 7.53 -1.81 -5.40
CA ASN A 81 8.04 -2.55 -4.24
C ASN A 81 7.75 -4.03 -4.44
N THR A 82 8.68 -4.86 -4.01
CA THR A 82 8.54 -6.31 -3.96
C THR A 82 8.50 -6.74 -2.51
N PHE A 83 7.46 -7.47 -2.13
CA PHE A 83 7.32 -8.10 -0.83
C PHE A 83 7.49 -9.60 -1.03
N GLU A 84 8.46 -10.19 -0.36
CA GLU A 84 8.74 -11.62 -0.49
C GLU A 84 7.87 -12.44 0.47
N THR A 85 8.45 -13.11 1.45
CA THR A 85 7.73 -13.99 2.36
C THR A 85 7.45 -13.26 3.68
N ASN A 86 6.23 -13.26 4.20
CA ASN A 86 5.92 -12.68 5.52
C ASN A 86 6.37 -11.20 5.67
N ALA A 87 6.25 -10.39 4.62
CA ALA A 87 6.71 -9.00 4.63
C ALA A 87 5.54 -8.04 4.48
N HIS A 88 5.37 -7.11 5.42
CA HIS A 88 4.18 -6.27 5.49
C HIS A 88 4.48 -4.78 5.32
N LEU A 89 3.55 -4.07 4.72
CA LEU A 89 3.56 -2.61 4.65
C LEU A 89 2.24 -2.07 5.21
N VAL A 90 2.35 -1.31 6.29
CA VAL A 90 1.22 -0.69 6.97
C VAL A 90 1.34 0.82 6.88
N CYS A 91 0.30 1.49 6.40
CA CYS A 91 0.23 2.94 6.29
C CYS A 91 -1.05 3.44 6.96
N ARG A 92 -0.90 4.37 7.90
CA ARG A 92 -2.00 4.93 8.70
C ARG A 92 -1.97 6.45 8.63
N ALA A 93 -3.12 7.03 8.31
CA ALA A 93 -3.34 8.48 8.28
C ALA A 93 -4.68 8.83 8.94
N THR A 94 -4.81 9.99 9.56
CA THR A 94 -6.15 10.52 9.86
C THR A 94 -6.78 11.05 8.57
N GLU A 95 -6.03 11.86 7.83
CA GLU A 95 -6.46 12.43 6.55
C GLU A 95 -5.41 12.15 5.47
N LEU A 96 -5.86 11.65 4.33
CA LEU A 96 -5.03 11.34 3.19
C LEU A 96 -5.67 11.89 1.92
N SER A 97 -5.07 12.87 1.27
CA SER A 97 -5.69 13.43 0.06
C SER A 97 -5.55 12.47 -1.12
N TRP A 98 -4.39 11.85 -1.27
CA TRP A 98 -4.13 10.95 -2.40
C TRP A 98 -3.24 9.77 -2.02
N LEU A 99 -3.70 8.57 -2.38
CA LEU A 99 -2.96 7.33 -2.27
C LEU A 99 -2.82 6.64 -3.63
N SER A 100 -1.58 6.43 -4.07
CA SER A 100 -1.27 5.64 -5.26
C SER A 100 -0.45 4.41 -4.90
N ILE A 101 -1.01 3.24 -5.16
CA ILE A 101 -0.35 1.94 -5.01
C ILE A 101 -0.18 1.33 -6.39
N ARG A 102 1.06 1.15 -6.85
CA ARG A 102 1.31 0.66 -8.22
C ARG A 102 2.54 -0.22 -8.35
N HIS A 103 2.49 -1.23 -9.22
CA HIS A 103 3.63 -2.09 -9.50
C HIS A 103 4.17 -2.79 -8.25
N ILE A 104 3.26 -3.21 -7.38
CA ILE A 104 3.59 -4.03 -6.23
C ILE A 104 3.61 -5.49 -6.66
N SER A 105 4.68 -6.20 -6.34
CA SER A 105 4.77 -7.64 -6.52
C SER A 105 4.81 -8.29 -5.15
N ARG A 106 3.93 -9.25 -4.92
CA ARG A 106 3.88 -10.00 -3.67
C ARG A 106 3.98 -11.47 -3.91
N LYS A 107 4.78 -12.13 -3.08
CA LYS A 107 4.95 -13.57 -3.14
C LYS A 107 4.04 -14.24 -2.13
N THR A 108 4.52 -14.54 -0.93
CA THR A 108 3.84 -15.47 -0.03
C THR A 108 3.58 -14.79 1.31
N ASN A 109 2.33 -14.78 1.78
CA ASN A 109 1.98 -14.22 3.10
C ASN A 109 2.47 -12.77 3.28
N ALA A 110 2.20 -11.88 2.32
CA ALA A 110 2.73 -10.51 2.35
C ALA A 110 1.62 -9.48 2.16
N ASP A 111 1.40 -8.63 3.17
CA ASP A 111 0.18 -7.82 3.23
C ASP A 111 0.43 -6.32 3.12
N LEU A 112 -0.55 -5.61 2.56
CA LEU A 112 -0.55 -4.15 2.40
C LEU A 112 -1.76 -3.71 3.14
N GLU A 113 -1.55 -2.89 4.15
CA GLU A 113 -2.63 -2.27 4.85
C GLU A 113 -2.53 -0.75 4.71
N CYS A 114 -3.61 -0.13 4.25
CA CYS A 114 -3.76 1.31 4.25
C CYS A 114 -5.03 1.69 5.02
N ARG A 115 -4.89 2.48 6.08
CA ARG A 115 -6.02 2.98 6.89
C ARG A 115 -6.05 4.50 6.90
N ALA A 116 -7.21 5.07 6.61
CA ALA A 116 -7.46 6.50 6.69
C ALA A 116 -8.80 6.82 7.39
N GLY A 117 -8.91 7.94 8.10
CA GLY A 117 -10.22 8.48 8.48
C GLY A 117 -10.96 9.01 7.24
N VAL A 118 -10.27 9.88 6.49
CA VAL A 118 -10.73 10.44 5.22
C VAL A 118 -9.69 10.20 4.14
N LEU A 119 -10.13 9.69 2.99
CA LEU A 119 -9.30 9.48 1.80
C LEU A 119 -9.97 10.10 0.57
N SER A 120 -9.41 11.15 -0.01
CA SER A 120 -10.05 11.77 -1.19
C SER A 120 -9.88 10.90 -2.44
N TRP A 121 -8.70 10.30 -2.63
CA TRP A 121 -8.46 9.45 -3.79
C TRP A 121 -7.58 8.25 -3.49
N LEU A 122 -8.03 7.07 -3.92
CA LEU A 122 -7.27 5.82 -3.89
C LEU A 122 -7.15 5.25 -5.30
N SER A 123 -5.91 4.99 -5.73
CA SER A 123 -5.61 4.33 -7.00
C SER A 123 -4.70 3.13 -6.79
N ILE A 124 -5.24 1.93 -7.03
CA ILE A 124 -4.53 0.65 -6.95
C ILE A 124 -4.39 0.07 -8.35
N GLN A 125 -3.17 0.00 -8.88
CA GLN A 125 -2.97 -0.35 -10.29
C GLN A 125 -1.77 -1.25 -10.56
N ARG A 126 -1.90 -2.18 -11.50
CA ARG A 126 -0.76 -2.95 -12.04
C ARG A 126 0.03 -3.70 -10.96
N ASN A 127 -0.66 -4.20 -9.94
CA ASN A 127 -0.07 -5.01 -8.88
C ASN A 127 -0.27 -6.50 -9.18
N ALA A 128 0.62 -7.33 -8.66
CA ALA A 128 0.56 -8.78 -8.76
C ALA A 128 0.65 -9.38 -7.35
N PHE A 129 -0.44 -10.00 -6.93
CA PHE A 129 -0.58 -10.69 -5.66
C PHE A 129 -0.62 -12.20 -5.93
N LYS A 130 0.15 -12.94 -5.15
CA LYS A 130 0.26 -14.40 -5.21
C LYS A 130 -0.15 -14.98 -3.85
N THR A 131 0.13 -16.26 -3.64
CA THR A 131 -0.23 -17.07 -2.47
C THR A 131 -0.40 -16.29 -1.16
N ASN A 132 -1.64 -16.15 -0.68
CA ASN A 132 -1.97 -15.53 0.60
C ASN A 132 -1.39 -14.11 0.78
N ALA A 133 -1.38 -13.28 -0.25
CA ALA A 133 -0.82 -11.93 -0.18
C ALA A 133 -1.87 -10.86 -0.38
N ASP A 134 -2.36 -10.28 0.71
CA ASP A 134 -3.59 -9.50 0.68
C ASP A 134 -3.33 -7.99 0.60
N LEU A 135 -4.24 -7.28 -0.05
CA LEU A 135 -4.26 -5.82 -0.02
C LEU A 135 -5.55 -5.34 0.63
N GLU A 136 -5.41 -4.71 1.80
CA GLU A 136 -6.49 -4.09 2.53
C GLU A 136 -6.40 -2.56 2.49
N CYS A 137 -7.49 -1.91 2.12
CA CYS A 137 -7.65 -0.46 2.22
C CYS A 137 -8.93 -0.12 2.97
N ARG A 138 -8.81 0.62 4.08
CA ARG A 138 -9.95 1.00 4.93
C ARG A 138 -10.03 2.51 5.09
N ALA A 139 -11.21 3.07 4.86
CA ALA A 139 -11.48 4.49 5.05
C ALA A 139 -12.79 4.73 5.80
N GLY A 140 -12.93 5.80 6.58
CA GLY A 140 -14.25 6.27 7.00
C GLY A 140 -15.02 6.80 5.79
N VAL A 141 -14.41 7.76 5.09
CA VAL A 141 -14.92 8.35 3.85
C VAL A 141 -13.88 8.19 2.75
N LEU A 142 -14.32 7.70 1.58
CA LEU A 142 -13.50 7.56 0.38
C LEU A 142 -14.21 8.24 -0.81
N SER A 143 -13.66 9.33 -1.35
CA SER A 143 -14.36 10.02 -2.44
C SER A 143 -14.24 9.26 -3.76
N TRP A 144 -13.03 8.75 -4.08
CA TRP A 144 -12.76 8.05 -5.34
C TRP A 144 -11.85 6.83 -5.15
N LEU A 145 -12.28 5.69 -5.68
CA LEU A 145 -11.53 4.44 -5.71
C LEU A 145 -11.39 3.93 -7.14
N THR A 146 -10.14 3.80 -7.61
CA THR A 146 -9.82 3.12 -8.87
C THR A 146 -8.96 1.89 -8.62
N ILE A 147 -9.45 0.73 -9.05
CA ILE A 147 -8.72 -0.55 -9.03
C ILE A 147 -8.58 -1.05 -10.47
N ARG A 148 -7.35 -1.12 -10.99
CA ARG A 148 -7.13 -1.46 -12.41
C ARG A 148 -5.92 -2.31 -12.69
N SER A 149 -6.10 -3.31 -13.55
CA SER A 149 -4.99 -4.09 -14.12
C SER A 149 -4.17 -4.81 -13.05
N ASN A 150 -4.81 -5.27 -11.98
CA ASN A 150 -4.17 -6.09 -10.97
C ASN A 150 -4.42 -7.58 -11.25
N THR A 151 -3.49 -8.42 -10.79
CA THR A 151 -3.59 -9.88 -10.88
C THR A 151 -3.52 -10.46 -9.48
N PHE A 152 -4.44 -11.36 -9.18
CA PHE A 152 -4.56 -12.06 -7.90
C PHE A 152 -4.57 -13.56 -8.16
N LYS A 153 -3.78 -14.32 -7.39
CA LYS A 153 -3.58 -15.76 -7.57
C LYS A 153 -3.51 -16.47 -6.23
N THR A 154 -4.28 -17.54 -6.05
CA THR A 154 -4.17 -18.48 -4.93
C THR A 154 -4.40 -17.81 -3.58
N ASN A 155 -5.67 -17.66 -3.17
CA ASN A 155 -6.06 -17.06 -1.89
C ASN A 155 -5.44 -15.66 -1.68
N ALA A 156 -5.37 -14.85 -2.73
CA ALA A 156 -4.77 -13.52 -2.66
C ALA A 156 -5.86 -12.49 -2.88
N ASP A 157 -6.22 -11.77 -1.84
CA ASP A 157 -7.45 -10.99 -1.84
C ASP A 157 -7.18 -9.49 -1.90
N LEU A 158 -8.12 -8.76 -2.47
CA LEU A 158 -8.19 -7.32 -2.33
C LEU A 158 -9.45 -6.93 -1.59
N GLU A 159 -9.26 -6.34 -0.41
CA GLU A 159 -10.34 -5.74 0.34
C GLU A 159 -10.28 -4.20 0.31
N CYS A 160 -11.41 -3.58 0.02
CA CYS A 160 -11.61 -2.15 0.23
C CYS A 160 -12.88 -1.92 1.04
N ARG A 161 -12.77 -1.22 2.17
CA ARG A 161 -13.91 -0.93 3.05
C ARG A 161 -14.02 0.56 3.30
N ALA A 162 -15.21 1.12 3.06
CA ALA A 162 -15.55 2.49 3.42
C ALA A 162 -16.92 2.58 4.10
N ARG A 163 -17.19 3.58 4.94
CA ARG A 163 -18.60 3.86 5.31
C ARG A 163 -19.28 4.58 4.16
N VAL A 164 -18.62 5.57 3.58
CA VAL A 164 -19.10 6.32 2.41
C VAL A 164 -18.07 6.22 1.29
N LEU A 165 -18.52 5.79 0.11
CA LEU A 165 -17.73 5.72 -1.11
C LEU A 165 -18.42 6.53 -2.22
N GLY A 166 -17.79 7.61 -2.67
CA GLY A 166 -18.36 8.43 -3.75
C GLY A 166 -18.37 7.68 -5.08
N TRP A 167 -17.20 7.23 -5.52
CA TRP A 167 -17.03 6.61 -6.84
C TRP A 167 -16.13 5.39 -6.77
N LEU A 168 -16.58 4.28 -7.35
CA LEU A 168 -15.82 3.03 -7.46
C LEU A 168 -15.68 2.58 -8.92
N SER A 169 -14.45 2.45 -9.41
CA SER A 169 -14.17 1.74 -10.67
C SER A 169 -13.20 0.60 -10.50
N ILE A 170 -13.63 -0.58 -10.95
CA ILE A 170 -12.87 -1.82 -10.94
C ILE A 170 -12.78 -2.31 -12.39
N ARG A 171 -11.58 -2.34 -12.98
CA ARG A 171 -11.43 -2.73 -14.38
C ARG A 171 -10.16 -3.47 -14.73
N ARG A 172 -10.26 -4.44 -15.65
CA ARG A 172 -9.12 -5.19 -16.17
C ARG A 172 -8.33 -5.97 -15.11
N ASN A 173 -8.95 -6.36 -14.01
CA ASN A 173 -8.31 -7.21 -13.01
C ASN A 173 -8.51 -8.69 -13.35
N ALA A 174 -7.59 -9.54 -12.91
CA ALA A 174 -7.65 -10.98 -13.08
C ALA A 174 -7.55 -11.69 -11.73
N PHE A 175 -8.45 -12.62 -11.47
CA PHE A 175 -8.52 -13.41 -10.24
C PHE A 175 -8.45 -14.89 -10.60
N GLU A 176 -7.57 -15.62 -9.93
CA GLU A 176 -7.34 -17.05 -10.15
C GLU A 176 -7.29 -17.79 -8.80
N THR A 177 -7.86 -19.00 -8.75
CA THR A 177 -7.82 -19.95 -7.61
C THR A 177 -8.10 -19.29 -6.26
N ASN A 178 -9.37 -19.27 -5.82
CA ASN A 178 -9.76 -18.76 -4.49
C ASN A 178 -9.31 -17.33 -4.17
N ALA A 179 -9.01 -16.51 -5.18
CA ALA A 179 -8.70 -15.10 -5.01
C ALA A 179 -9.97 -14.27 -5.21
N ASP A 180 -10.22 -13.32 -4.30
CA ASP A 180 -11.40 -12.49 -4.27
C ASP A 180 -11.07 -10.99 -4.36
N LEU A 181 -12.07 -10.21 -4.76
CA LEU A 181 -12.11 -8.76 -4.61
C LEU A 181 -13.38 -8.37 -3.89
N GLU A 182 -13.20 -7.89 -2.66
CA GLU A 182 -14.29 -7.41 -1.83
C GLU A 182 -14.19 -5.89 -1.67
N CYS A 183 -15.12 -5.15 -2.26
CA CYS A 183 -15.25 -3.72 -2.04
C CYS A 183 -16.60 -3.41 -1.38
N ARG A 184 -16.59 -3.05 -0.09
CA ARG A 184 -17.79 -2.75 0.70
C ARG A 184 -17.89 -1.27 1.04
N ALA A 185 -19.07 -0.70 0.80
CA ALA A 185 -19.46 0.60 1.32
C ALA A 185 -20.92 0.59 1.79
N TRP A 186 -21.22 1.30 2.89
CA TRP A 186 -22.62 1.48 3.32
C TRP A 186 -23.37 2.42 2.39
N VAL A 187 -22.67 3.45 1.90
CA VAL A 187 -23.17 4.37 0.89
C VAL A 187 -22.23 4.34 -0.30
N LEU A 188 -22.76 4.07 -1.49
CA LEU A 188 -22.03 4.09 -2.75
C LEU A 188 -22.77 4.96 -3.77
N SER A 189 -22.16 6.05 -4.23
CA SER A 189 -22.84 6.94 -5.18
C SER A 189 -22.67 6.50 -6.64
N TRP A 190 -21.58 5.84 -6.99
CA TRP A 190 -21.34 5.37 -8.36
C TRP A 190 -20.46 4.11 -8.42
N LEU A 191 -20.82 3.18 -9.30
CA LEU A 191 -20.10 1.93 -9.54
C LEU A 191 -19.87 1.67 -11.03
N SER A 192 -18.64 1.30 -11.40
CA SER A 192 -18.34 0.68 -12.69
C SER A 192 -17.37 -0.49 -12.55
N ILE A 193 -17.85 -1.66 -12.94
CA ILE A 193 -17.07 -2.90 -13.02
C ILE A 193 -16.98 -3.29 -14.49
N ARG A 194 -15.77 -3.37 -15.07
CA ARG A 194 -15.60 -3.67 -16.51
C ARG A 194 -14.37 -4.52 -16.81
N SER A 195 -14.54 -5.51 -17.68
CA SER A 195 -13.43 -6.30 -18.23
C SER A 195 -12.57 -6.99 -17.16
N ASN A 196 -13.17 -7.44 -16.05
CA ASN A 196 -12.46 -8.26 -15.07
C ASN A 196 -12.60 -9.74 -15.45
N ALA A 197 -11.58 -10.53 -15.19
CA ALA A 197 -11.54 -11.97 -15.45
C ALA A 197 -11.55 -12.72 -14.12
N LEU A 198 -12.51 -13.63 -13.96
CA LEU A 198 -12.63 -14.53 -12.82
C LEU A 198 -12.37 -15.94 -13.34
N LYS A 199 -11.28 -16.57 -12.90
CA LYS A 199 -11.04 -18.00 -13.11
C LYS A 199 -11.28 -18.70 -11.79
N THR A 200 -12.48 -19.24 -11.64
CA THR A 200 -12.78 -20.17 -10.55
C THR A 200 -12.25 -21.55 -10.94
N ASN A 201 -11.61 -22.23 -10.00
CA ASN A 201 -11.56 -23.68 -10.06
C ASN A 201 -12.90 -24.14 -9.47
N ALA A 202 -13.93 -24.24 -10.32
CA ALA A 202 -15.10 -25.00 -9.94
C ALA A 202 -14.60 -26.44 -9.67
N ASP A 203 -14.87 -26.93 -8.46
CA ASP A 203 -14.54 -28.26 -7.92
C ASP A 203 -13.98 -29.26 -8.96
N GLN A 204 -12.68 -29.56 -8.87
CA GLN A 204 -12.06 -30.77 -9.44
C GLN A 204 -11.80 -31.78 -8.34
#